data_AF-A0A8H6WLT9-F1
#
_entry.id   AF-A0A8H6WLT9-F1
#
_cell.length_a   1.000
_cell.length_b   1.000
_cell.length_c   1.000
_cell.angle_alpha   90.00
_cell.angle_beta   90.00
_cell.angle_gamma   90.00
#
_symmetry.space_group_name_H-M   'P 1'
#
loop_
_entity.id
_entity.type
_entity.pdbx_description
1 polymer ?
#
loop_
_entity_poly.entity_id
_entity_poly.type
_entity_poly.pdbx_seq_one_letter_code
_entity_poly.pdbx_strand_id
1 'polypeptide(L)'
;MFKPGDKLNPYDPASLELGADGPLARLQAGTSPMTPKMAEMFKDPNMLTMLQSMMPRDKPGETAMEQVLREKREWAAADAKSAQLKERGNDAFRAGDYKEAYKIYTACGALSGHEPLYWLNRAAVALKLQIYETAIQDASNAIEDNYSLAKAHFRRGTAEFFLGRWSDAEADFAQALKHQPGDSSVLAQAAELQRLRGLPEEEQAAWIRAQSCRKPADLFDLAQFKKDIEELTGPIPSLF
;
A
#
# COMPACT_ATOMS: atom_id res chain seq x y z
N MET A 1 5.78 -14.08 -0.52
CA MET A 1 6.40 -12.92 -1.19
C MET A 1 7.48 -13.45 -2.12
N PHE A 2 7.28 -13.26 -3.43
CA PHE A 2 8.25 -13.71 -4.43
C PHE A 2 9.50 -12.83 -4.39
N LYS A 3 10.68 -13.43 -4.61
CA LYS A 3 11.97 -12.74 -4.54
C LYS A 3 12.40 -12.23 -5.92
N PRO A 4 13.25 -11.18 -6.00
CA PRO A 4 13.92 -10.82 -7.25
C PRO A 4 14.77 -12.00 -7.77
N GLY A 5 14.64 -12.35 -9.06
CA GLY A 5 15.29 -13.50 -9.70
C GLY A 5 14.51 -14.82 -9.58
N ASP A 6 13.35 -14.84 -8.93
CA ASP A 6 12.50 -16.03 -8.82
C ASP A 6 11.72 -16.26 -10.12
N LYS A 7 11.92 -17.42 -10.74
CA LYS A 7 11.24 -17.82 -11.99
C LYS A 7 9.72 -17.86 -11.86
N LEU A 8 9.19 -17.98 -10.64
CA LEU A 8 7.76 -18.01 -10.35
C LEU A 8 7.18 -16.66 -9.97
N ASN A 9 8.01 -15.61 -9.88
CA ASN A 9 7.56 -14.26 -9.59
C ASN A 9 6.82 -13.67 -10.81
N PRO A 10 5.49 -13.47 -10.77
CA PRO A 10 4.75 -12.95 -11.92
C PRO A 10 5.07 -11.48 -12.25
N TYR A 11 5.81 -10.81 -11.34
CA TYR A 11 6.25 -9.42 -11.40
C TYR A 11 7.73 -9.27 -11.80
N ASP A 12 8.46 -10.37 -12.06
CA ASP A 12 9.87 -10.32 -12.48
C ASP A 12 10.00 -10.31 -14.02
N PRO A 13 10.71 -9.35 -14.64
CA PRO A 13 10.96 -9.33 -16.08
C PRO A 13 11.62 -10.60 -16.64
N ALA A 14 12.48 -11.27 -15.87
CA ALA A 14 13.14 -12.53 -16.26
C ALA A 14 12.14 -13.70 -16.36
N SER A 15 10.98 -13.61 -15.70
CA SER A 15 9.91 -14.60 -15.86
C SER A 15 9.27 -14.57 -17.26
N LEU A 16 9.44 -13.47 -18.00
CA LEU A 16 8.96 -13.30 -19.38
C LEU A 16 9.89 -13.97 -20.41
N GLU A 17 11.16 -14.15 -20.09
CA GLU A 17 12.17 -14.67 -21.02
C GLU A 17 12.22 -16.21 -21.10
N LEU A 18 11.47 -16.91 -20.26
CA LEU A 18 11.48 -18.38 -20.16
C LEU A 18 10.75 -19.12 -21.30
N GLY A 19 10.42 -18.46 -22.41
CA GLY A 19 9.79 -19.12 -23.56
C GLY A 19 8.46 -19.81 -23.19
N ALA A 20 8.33 -21.10 -23.50
CA ALA A 20 7.08 -21.88 -23.34
C ALA A 20 6.50 -21.91 -21.90
N ASP A 21 7.27 -21.53 -20.88
CA ASP A 21 6.84 -21.46 -19.47
C ASP A 21 6.55 -20.03 -18.98
N GLY A 22 6.51 -19.06 -19.90
CA GLY A 22 6.27 -17.65 -19.65
C GLY A 22 4.83 -17.36 -19.18
N PRO A 23 4.56 -16.10 -18.79
CA PRO A 23 3.29 -15.75 -18.17
C PRO A 23 2.05 -15.94 -19.05
N LEU A 24 2.18 -15.99 -20.38
CA LEU A 24 1.09 -16.33 -21.29
C LEU A 24 0.67 -17.81 -21.13
N ALA A 25 1.65 -18.71 -21.03
CA ALA A 25 1.40 -20.13 -20.75
C ALA A 25 0.87 -20.35 -19.33
N ARG A 26 1.29 -19.53 -18.35
CA ARG A 26 0.75 -19.57 -16.98
C ARG A 26 -0.66 -19.00 -16.83
N LEU A 27 -1.00 -17.99 -17.62
CA LEU A 27 -2.37 -17.49 -17.77
C LEU A 27 -3.27 -18.56 -18.39
N GLN A 28 -2.80 -19.22 -19.45
CA GLN A 28 -3.50 -20.35 -20.08
C GLN A 28 -3.61 -21.57 -19.13
N ALA A 29 -2.59 -21.81 -18.30
CA ALA A 29 -2.54 -22.88 -17.30
C ALA A 29 -3.27 -22.56 -15.99
N GLY A 30 -3.76 -21.34 -15.78
CA GLY A 30 -4.57 -20.96 -14.60
C GLY A 30 -3.82 -20.85 -13.28
N THR A 31 -2.53 -20.49 -13.29
CA THR A 31 -1.66 -20.43 -12.09
C THR A 31 -1.35 -19.01 -11.61
N SER A 32 -1.98 -18.00 -12.19
CA SER A 32 -1.82 -16.57 -11.85
C SER A 32 -2.77 -16.15 -10.70
N PRO A 33 -2.39 -15.23 -9.79
CA PRO A 33 -3.24 -14.74 -8.71
C PRO A 33 -4.42 -13.86 -9.16
N MET A 34 -4.65 -13.72 -10.47
CA MET A 34 -5.92 -13.22 -11.00
C MET A 34 -7.07 -14.07 -10.47
N THR A 35 -8.14 -13.42 -10.03
CA THR A 35 -9.33 -14.11 -9.48
C THR A 35 -9.74 -15.28 -10.39
N PRO A 36 -10.18 -16.43 -9.84
CA PRO A 36 -10.42 -17.67 -10.61
C PRO A 36 -11.32 -17.47 -11.85
N LYS A 37 -12.20 -16.47 -11.79
CA LYS A 37 -13.15 -16.09 -12.84
C LYS A 37 -12.48 -15.47 -14.08
N MET A 38 -11.43 -14.66 -13.91
CA MET A 38 -10.68 -14.11 -15.05
C MET A 38 -9.85 -15.18 -15.74
N ALA A 39 -9.22 -16.09 -14.96
CA ALA A 39 -8.43 -17.19 -15.51
C ALA A 39 -9.27 -18.14 -16.39
N GLU A 40 -10.55 -18.36 -16.08
CA GLU A 40 -11.46 -19.12 -16.96
C GLU A 40 -11.87 -18.33 -18.22
N MET A 41 -12.08 -17.01 -18.12
CA MET A 41 -12.42 -16.16 -19.27
C MET A 41 -11.30 -16.12 -20.33
N PHE A 42 -10.03 -16.21 -19.92
CA PHE A 42 -8.88 -16.26 -20.85
C PHE A 42 -8.71 -17.60 -21.58
N LYS A 43 -9.44 -18.66 -21.21
CA LYS A 43 -9.41 -19.97 -21.89
C LYS A 43 -10.31 -20.04 -23.11
N ASP A 44 -11.29 -19.13 -23.23
CA ASP A 44 -12.19 -19.05 -24.39
C ASP A 44 -11.54 -18.20 -25.50
N PRO A 45 -11.24 -18.79 -26.69
CA PRO A 45 -10.64 -18.06 -27.81
C PRO A 45 -11.47 -16.86 -28.28
N ASN A 46 -12.79 -16.93 -28.17
CA ASN A 46 -13.69 -15.84 -28.56
C ASN A 46 -13.63 -14.68 -27.56
N MET A 47 -13.55 -14.99 -26.25
CA MET A 47 -13.39 -13.98 -25.21
C MET A 47 -12.02 -13.31 -25.25
N LEU A 48 -10.96 -14.07 -25.55
CA LEU A 48 -9.62 -13.51 -25.77
C LEU A 48 -9.61 -12.55 -26.95
N THR A 49 -10.22 -12.95 -28.07
CA THR A 49 -10.34 -12.13 -29.28
C THR A 49 -11.20 -10.89 -29.04
N MET A 50 -12.28 -11.03 -28.27
CA MET A 50 -13.16 -9.94 -27.85
C MET A 50 -12.40 -8.94 -26.97
N LEU A 51 -11.71 -9.40 -25.92
CA LEU A 51 -10.83 -8.56 -25.09
C LEU A 51 -9.78 -7.83 -25.93
N GLN A 52 -9.11 -8.52 -26.85
CA GLN A 52 -8.13 -7.94 -27.77
C GLN A 52 -8.74 -6.89 -28.72
N SER A 53 -10.01 -7.02 -29.09
CA SER A 53 -10.72 -6.04 -29.91
C SER A 53 -11.26 -4.84 -29.12
N MET A 54 -11.41 -4.98 -27.80
CA MET A 54 -11.92 -3.95 -26.89
C MET A 54 -10.81 -3.10 -26.26
N MET A 55 -9.55 -3.53 -26.31
CA MET A 55 -8.41 -2.72 -25.86
C MET A 55 -8.05 -1.69 -26.95
N PRO A 56 -8.14 -0.38 -26.65
CA PRO A 56 -7.70 0.65 -27.57
C PRO A 56 -6.19 0.51 -27.80
N ARG A 57 -5.78 0.68 -29.06
CA ARG A 57 -4.37 0.59 -29.45
C ARG A 57 -3.74 1.97 -29.38
N ASP A 58 -2.80 2.12 -28.46
CA ASP A 58 -2.18 3.43 -28.21
C ASP A 58 -1.05 3.75 -29.19
N LYS A 59 -0.44 2.73 -29.82
CA LYS A 59 0.68 2.89 -30.75
C LYS A 59 0.35 2.38 -32.15
N PRO A 60 0.55 3.19 -33.20
CA PRO A 60 0.36 2.76 -34.58
C PRO A 60 1.26 1.57 -34.92
N GLY A 61 0.66 0.50 -35.44
CA GLY A 61 1.39 -0.70 -35.87
C GLY A 61 1.66 -1.74 -34.77
N GLU A 62 1.34 -1.45 -33.50
CA GLU A 62 1.44 -2.43 -32.40
C GLU A 62 0.23 -3.39 -32.45
N THR A 63 0.49 -4.69 -32.28
CA THR A 63 -0.56 -5.70 -32.09
C THR A 63 -1.08 -5.66 -30.64
N ALA A 64 -2.31 -6.15 -30.41
CA ALA A 64 -2.86 -6.22 -29.06
C ALA A 64 -1.99 -7.07 -28.10
N MET A 65 -1.31 -8.10 -28.62
CA MET A 65 -0.39 -8.92 -27.82
C MET A 65 0.89 -8.16 -27.46
N GLU A 66 1.47 -7.42 -28.41
CA GLU A 66 2.66 -6.59 -28.15
C GLU A 66 2.36 -5.50 -27.11
N GLN A 67 1.18 -4.87 -27.20
CA GLN A 67 0.70 -3.90 -26.22
C GLN A 67 0.62 -4.51 -24.81
N VAL A 68 -0.04 -5.66 -24.65
CA VAL A 68 -0.13 -6.36 -23.35
C VAL A 68 1.25 -6.71 -22.79
N LEU A 69 2.15 -7.21 -23.64
CA LEU A 69 3.52 -7.55 -23.20
C LEU A 69 4.31 -6.30 -22.79
N ARG A 70 4.12 -5.18 -23.50
CA ARG A 70 4.74 -3.90 -23.16
C ARG A 70 4.22 -3.36 -21.82
N GLU A 71 2.91 -3.26 -21.66
CA GLU A 71 2.28 -2.81 -20.41
C GLU A 71 2.72 -3.69 -19.24
N LYS A 72 2.75 -5.01 -19.43
CA LYS A 72 3.26 -5.92 -18.40
C LYS A 72 4.71 -5.65 -18.01
N ARG A 73 5.60 -5.35 -18.97
CA ARG A 73 6.99 -4.98 -18.68
C ARG A 73 7.07 -3.65 -17.94
N GLU A 74 6.23 -2.69 -18.31
CA GLU A 74 6.15 -1.38 -17.67
C GLU A 74 5.71 -1.51 -16.19
N TRP A 75 4.69 -2.32 -15.91
CA TRP A 75 4.25 -2.64 -14.54
C TRP A 75 5.33 -3.36 -13.74
N ALA A 76 5.98 -4.38 -14.30
CA ALA A 76 7.08 -5.09 -13.64
C ALA A 76 8.26 -4.16 -13.33
N ALA A 77 8.58 -3.21 -14.22
CA ALA A 77 9.60 -2.21 -14.01
C ALA A 77 9.21 -1.22 -12.90
N ALA A 78 7.94 -0.80 -12.84
CA ALA A 78 7.40 0.04 -11.77
C ALA A 78 7.50 -0.66 -10.41
N ASP A 79 7.15 -1.94 -10.33
CA ASP A 79 7.25 -2.75 -9.10
C ASP A 79 8.69 -2.94 -8.65
N ALA A 80 9.61 -3.23 -9.58
CA ALA A 80 11.03 -3.34 -9.28
C ALA A 80 11.60 -2.01 -8.74
N LYS A 81 11.21 -0.89 -9.35
CA LYS A 81 11.59 0.45 -8.90
C LYS A 81 11.00 0.76 -7.52
N SER A 82 9.73 0.43 -7.29
CA SER A 82 9.06 0.56 -6.00
C SER A 82 9.76 -0.23 -4.90
N ALA A 83 10.16 -1.47 -5.18
CA ALA A 83 10.90 -2.31 -4.24
C ALA A 83 12.28 -1.74 -3.88
N GLN A 84 12.98 -1.11 -4.82
CA GLN A 84 14.25 -0.40 -4.55
C GLN A 84 14.02 0.85 -3.70
N LEU A 85 13.02 1.67 -4.05
CA LEU A 85 12.66 2.86 -3.29
C LEU A 85 12.27 2.53 -1.85
N LYS A 86 11.52 1.43 -1.65
CA LYS A 86 11.12 0.96 -0.32
C LYS A 86 12.30 0.80 0.63
N GLU A 87 13.44 0.29 0.19
CA GLU A 87 14.61 0.17 1.07
C GLU A 87 15.14 1.54 1.50
N ARG A 88 15.20 2.52 0.58
CA ARG A 88 15.52 3.92 0.93
C ARG A 88 14.51 4.51 1.92
N GLY A 89 13.22 4.18 1.76
CA GLY A 89 12.17 4.60 2.70
C GLY A 89 12.35 3.98 4.09
N ASN A 90 12.72 2.71 4.14
CA ASN A 90 13.04 2.02 5.40
C ASN A 90 14.27 2.63 6.07
N ASP A 91 15.31 2.98 5.30
CA ASP A 91 16.51 3.62 5.79
C ASP A 91 16.20 5.02 6.37
N ALA A 92 15.43 5.83 5.64
CA ALA A 92 14.94 7.13 6.12
C ALA A 92 14.11 6.98 7.41
N PHE A 93 13.23 5.99 7.49
CA PHE A 93 12.45 5.70 8.69
C PHE A 93 13.35 5.35 9.88
N ARG A 94 14.36 4.48 9.69
CA ARG A 94 15.31 4.10 10.75
C ARG A 94 16.20 5.27 11.16
N ALA A 95 16.51 6.19 10.24
CA ALA A 95 17.23 7.43 10.51
C ALA A 95 16.36 8.49 11.22
N GLY A 96 15.05 8.27 11.34
CA GLY A 96 14.12 9.24 11.91
C GLY A 96 13.71 10.36 10.96
N ASP A 97 14.12 10.30 9.68
CA ASP A 97 13.64 11.22 8.65
C ASP A 97 12.27 10.77 8.14
N TYR A 98 11.27 11.03 8.97
CA TYR A 98 9.90 10.65 8.68
C TYR A 98 9.31 11.43 7.50
N LYS A 99 9.77 12.66 7.23
CA LYS A 99 9.30 13.42 6.06
C LYS A 99 9.75 12.77 4.76
N GLU A 100 11.01 12.38 4.68
CA GLU A 100 11.55 11.67 3.52
C GLU A 100 10.94 10.27 3.39
N ALA A 101 10.82 9.52 4.49
CA ALA A 101 10.17 8.20 4.46
C ALA A 101 8.72 8.29 3.95
N TYR A 102 7.96 9.32 4.38
CA TYR A 102 6.58 9.53 3.94
C TYR A 102 6.50 9.82 2.42
N LYS A 103 7.40 10.66 1.89
CA LYS A 103 7.53 10.90 0.44
C LYS A 103 7.80 9.59 -0.31
N ILE A 104 8.80 8.83 0.14
CA ILE A 104 9.21 7.60 -0.52
C ILE A 104 8.09 6.55 -0.51
N TYR A 105 7.43 6.30 0.62
CA TYR A 105 6.32 5.33 0.65
C TYR A 105 5.11 5.81 -0.17
N THR A 106 4.88 7.12 -0.27
CA THR A 106 3.87 7.67 -1.18
C THR A 106 4.23 7.38 -2.64
N ALA A 107 5.49 7.55 -3.03
CA ALA A 107 5.98 7.20 -4.37
C ALA A 107 5.89 5.69 -4.64
N CYS A 108 6.20 4.85 -3.65
CA CYS A 108 6.06 3.39 -3.78
C CYS A 108 4.60 2.99 -4.06
N GLY A 109 3.64 3.58 -3.34
CA GLY A 109 2.21 3.34 -3.58
C GLY A 109 1.71 3.89 -4.92
N ALA A 110 2.34 4.95 -5.45
CA ALA A 110 2.03 5.45 -6.79
C ALA A 110 2.55 4.54 -7.92
N LEU A 111 3.70 3.88 -7.71
CA LEU A 111 4.26 2.91 -8.65
C LEU A 111 3.56 1.55 -8.58
N SER A 112 3.19 1.13 -7.37
CA SER A 112 2.65 -0.19 -7.07
C SER A 112 1.42 -0.06 -6.18
N GLY A 113 0.34 0.49 -6.75
CA GLY A 113 -0.92 0.73 -6.04
C GLY A 113 -1.65 -0.52 -5.57
N HIS A 114 -1.17 -1.71 -5.93
CA HIS A 114 -1.74 -3.00 -5.51
C HIS A 114 -1.03 -3.60 -4.28
N GLU A 115 0.02 -2.95 -3.77
CA GLU A 115 0.81 -3.46 -2.63
C GLU A 115 0.41 -2.77 -1.32
N PRO A 116 -0.43 -3.41 -0.48
CA PRO A 116 -0.94 -2.81 0.76
C PRO A 116 0.14 -2.54 1.81
N LEU A 117 1.32 -3.15 1.67
CA LEU A 117 2.50 -2.86 2.47
C LEU A 117 2.86 -1.36 2.47
N TYR A 118 2.74 -0.69 1.33
CA TYR A 118 3.15 0.71 1.22
C TYR A 118 2.21 1.64 1.95
N TRP A 119 0.90 1.40 1.90
CA TRP A 119 -0.07 2.11 2.74
C TRP A 119 0.21 1.85 4.20
N LEU A 120 0.41 0.58 4.58
CA LEU A 120 0.68 0.26 5.98
C LEU A 120 1.93 0.99 6.46
N ASN A 121 3.04 0.94 5.72
CA ASN A 121 4.27 1.67 6.06
C ASN A 121 4.06 3.19 6.11
N ARG A 122 3.34 3.77 5.14
CA ARG A 122 2.96 5.18 5.16
C ARG A 122 2.13 5.53 6.40
N ALA A 123 1.21 4.67 6.84
CA ALA A 123 0.46 4.85 8.09
C ALA A 123 1.38 4.92 9.31
N ALA A 124 2.41 4.06 9.40
CA ALA A 124 3.39 4.16 10.49
C ALA A 124 4.15 5.49 10.49
N VAL A 125 4.54 5.98 9.31
CA VAL A 125 5.22 7.27 9.19
C VAL A 125 4.27 8.43 9.51
N ALA A 126 3.02 8.35 9.05
CA ALA A 126 1.97 9.32 9.33
C ALA A 126 1.70 9.44 10.84
N LEU A 127 1.71 8.34 11.59
CA LEU A 127 1.67 8.37 13.06
C LEU A 127 2.84 9.15 13.66
N LYS A 128 4.08 8.95 13.15
CA LYS A 128 5.27 9.68 13.61
C LYS A 128 5.23 11.17 13.26
N LEU A 129 4.61 11.51 12.14
CA LEU A 129 4.39 12.89 11.69
C LEU A 129 3.13 13.54 12.28
N GLN A 130 2.35 12.80 13.08
CA GLN A 130 1.09 13.23 13.69
C GLN A 130 0.01 13.63 12.67
N ILE A 131 0.03 12.98 11.50
CA ILE A 131 -0.96 13.14 10.43
C ILE A 131 -1.99 12.02 10.54
N TYR A 132 -2.75 12.02 11.65
CA TYR A 132 -3.54 10.87 12.07
C TYR A 132 -4.64 10.46 11.08
N GLU A 133 -5.30 11.41 10.41
CA GLU A 133 -6.33 11.09 9.42
C GLU A 133 -5.76 10.30 8.23
N THR A 134 -4.55 10.64 7.78
CA THR A 134 -3.88 9.87 6.72
C THR A 134 -3.50 8.47 7.21
N ALA A 135 -3.05 8.34 8.47
CA ALA A 135 -2.77 7.04 9.06
C ALA A 135 -4.02 6.14 9.13
N ILE A 136 -5.18 6.72 9.45
CA ILE A 136 -6.48 6.02 9.46
C ILE A 136 -6.84 5.53 8.07
N GLN A 137 -6.74 6.41 7.06
CA GLN A 137 -7.07 6.05 5.67
C GLN A 137 -6.18 4.91 5.17
N ASP A 138 -4.86 5.04 5.35
CA ASP A 138 -3.89 4.04 4.90
C ASP A 138 -4.04 2.70 5.61
N ALA A 139 -4.27 2.72 6.92
CA ALA A 139 -4.50 1.50 7.69
C ALA A 139 -5.84 0.85 7.34
N SER A 140 -6.87 1.64 7.02
CA SER A 140 -8.17 1.12 6.56
C SER A 140 -8.05 0.40 5.22
N ASN A 141 -7.32 0.98 4.26
CA ASN A 141 -7.04 0.30 2.98
C ASN A 141 -6.31 -1.03 3.21
N ALA A 142 -5.33 -1.08 4.12
CA ALA A 142 -4.66 -2.34 4.45
C ALA A 142 -5.58 -3.37 5.13
N ILE A 143 -6.58 -2.92 5.91
CA ILE A 143 -7.60 -3.80 6.52
C ILE A 143 -8.53 -4.36 5.44
N GLU A 144 -9.00 -3.54 4.50
CA GLU A 144 -9.84 -3.95 3.38
C GLU A 144 -9.15 -5.05 2.54
N ASP A 145 -7.83 -4.93 2.35
CA ASP A 145 -7.00 -5.92 1.66
C ASP A 145 -6.60 -7.13 2.53
N ASN A 146 -7.10 -7.23 3.77
CA ASN A 146 -6.72 -8.25 4.75
C ASN A 146 -5.20 -8.35 5.02
N TYR A 147 -4.48 -7.23 4.87
CA TYR A 147 -3.03 -7.18 4.97
C TYR A 147 -2.56 -6.82 6.37
N SER A 148 -1.82 -7.74 7.00
CA SER A 148 -1.19 -7.53 8.32
C SER A 148 -2.16 -6.95 9.36
N LEU A 149 -3.36 -7.55 9.45
CA LEU A 149 -4.50 -7.06 10.24
C LEU A 149 -4.15 -6.60 11.65
N ALA A 150 -3.31 -7.34 12.39
CA ALA A 150 -2.84 -6.93 13.71
C ALA A 150 -2.18 -5.53 13.71
N LYS A 151 -1.25 -5.30 12.77
CA LYS A 151 -0.55 -4.01 12.64
C LYS A 151 -1.46 -2.92 12.06
N ALA A 152 -2.34 -3.28 11.13
CA ALA A 152 -3.25 -2.32 10.50
C ALA A 152 -4.26 -1.77 11.53
N HIS A 153 -4.96 -2.65 12.25
CA HIS A 153 -5.82 -2.26 13.36
C HIS A 153 -5.07 -1.49 14.44
N PHE A 154 -3.87 -1.94 14.83
CA PHE A 154 -3.08 -1.20 15.83
C PHE A 154 -2.73 0.23 15.37
N ARG A 155 -2.34 0.41 14.10
CA ARG A 155 -1.98 1.73 13.56
C ARG A 155 -3.20 2.64 13.44
N ARG A 156 -4.35 2.11 12.98
CA ARG A 156 -5.60 2.87 12.90
C ARG A 156 -6.10 3.26 14.30
N GLY A 157 -6.15 2.32 15.24
CA GLY A 157 -6.52 2.58 16.62
C GLY A 157 -5.58 3.57 17.33
N THR A 158 -4.27 3.51 17.04
CA THR A 158 -3.32 4.53 17.54
C THR A 158 -3.65 5.94 17.02
N ALA A 159 -3.99 6.05 15.73
CA ALA A 159 -4.35 7.33 15.14
C ALA A 159 -5.67 7.88 15.71
N GLU A 160 -6.68 7.02 15.84
CA GLU A 160 -7.97 7.33 16.46
C GLU A 160 -7.82 7.74 17.93
N PHE A 161 -6.95 7.05 18.66
CA PHE A 161 -6.59 7.37 20.04
C PHE A 161 -6.10 8.82 20.18
N PHE A 162 -5.14 9.24 19.34
CA PHE A 162 -4.62 10.61 19.34
C PHE A 162 -5.62 11.65 18.83
N LEU A 163 -6.59 11.26 17.99
CA LEU A 163 -7.70 12.13 17.58
C LEU A 163 -8.82 12.24 18.62
N GLY A 164 -8.74 11.51 19.74
CA GLY A 164 -9.82 11.46 20.73
C GLY A 164 -11.00 10.56 20.35
N ARG A 165 -10.89 9.78 19.26
CA ARG A 165 -11.89 8.79 18.80
C ARG A 165 -11.76 7.50 19.59
N TRP A 166 -11.93 7.59 20.90
CA TRP A 166 -11.54 6.52 21.84
C TRP A 166 -12.36 5.25 21.72
N SER A 167 -13.65 5.33 21.37
CA SER A 167 -14.47 4.14 21.15
C SER A 167 -14.00 3.34 19.93
N ASP A 168 -13.62 4.03 18.85
CA ASP A 168 -13.11 3.38 17.63
C ASP A 168 -11.73 2.76 17.91
N ALA A 169 -10.86 3.50 18.60
CA ALA A 169 -9.54 3.03 19.01
C ALA A 169 -9.60 1.76 19.87
N GLU A 170 -10.54 1.67 20.80
CA GLU A 170 -10.77 0.49 21.63
C GLU A 170 -11.18 -0.73 20.79
N ALA A 171 -12.08 -0.54 19.83
CA ALA A 171 -12.50 -1.60 18.92
C ALA A 171 -11.33 -2.10 18.07
N ASP A 172 -10.49 -1.20 17.57
CA ASP A 172 -9.30 -1.54 16.80
C ASP A 172 -8.23 -2.23 17.64
N PHE A 173 -7.97 -1.78 18.87
CA PHE A 173 -7.05 -2.49 19.76
C PHE A 173 -7.55 -3.90 20.09
N ALA A 174 -8.87 -4.09 20.25
CA ALA A 174 -9.45 -5.42 20.43
C ALA A 174 -9.26 -6.31 19.19
N GLN A 175 -9.46 -5.79 17.96
CA GLN A 175 -9.16 -6.55 16.74
C GLN A 175 -7.67 -6.86 16.60
N ALA A 176 -6.79 -5.91 16.91
CA ALA A 176 -5.35 -6.13 16.88
C ALA A 176 -4.92 -7.27 17.82
N LEU A 177 -5.44 -7.29 19.06
CA LEU A 177 -5.19 -8.34 20.04
C LEU A 177 -5.84 -9.68 19.66
N LYS A 178 -6.97 -9.67 18.93
CA LYS A 178 -7.56 -10.89 18.37
C LYS A 178 -6.65 -11.55 17.34
N HIS A 179 -5.98 -10.75 16.50
CA HIS A 179 -5.05 -11.26 15.49
C HIS A 179 -3.67 -11.59 16.06
N GLN A 180 -3.21 -10.85 17.06
CA GLN A 180 -1.95 -11.08 17.75
C GLN A 180 -2.12 -10.95 19.27
N PRO A 181 -2.55 -12.03 19.95
CA PRO A 181 -2.69 -12.02 21.39
C PRO A 181 -1.36 -11.74 22.08
N GLY A 182 -1.37 -10.86 23.09
CA GLY A 182 -0.18 -10.55 23.89
C GLY A 182 0.79 -9.54 23.26
N ASP A 183 0.40 -8.81 22.19
CA ASP A 183 1.22 -7.70 21.71
C ASP A 183 1.32 -6.61 22.80
N SER A 184 2.50 -6.51 23.40
CA SER A 184 2.79 -5.55 24.48
C SER A 184 2.54 -4.09 24.10
N SER A 185 2.71 -3.73 22.82
CA SER A 185 2.49 -2.36 22.35
C SER A 185 1.00 -2.04 22.31
N VAL A 186 0.19 -2.99 21.86
CA VAL A 186 -1.28 -2.85 21.83
C VAL A 186 -1.83 -2.84 23.25
N LEU A 187 -1.37 -3.75 24.12
CA LEU A 187 -1.78 -3.79 25.52
C LEU A 187 -1.44 -2.49 26.25
N ALA A 188 -0.25 -1.92 26.02
CA ALA A 188 0.15 -0.66 26.63
C ALA A 188 -0.74 0.51 26.18
N GLN A 189 -1.05 0.61 24.88
CA GLN A 189 -1.94 1.67 24.39
C GLN A 189 -3.39 1.49 24.85
N ALA A 190 -3.90 0.25 24.87
CA ALA A 190 -5.23 -0.04 25.38
C ALA A 190 -5.34 0.30 26.88
N ALA A 191 -4.31 -0.01 27.68
CA ALA A 191 -4.27 0.34 29.09
C ALA A 191 -4.24 1.87 29.30
N GLU A 192 -3.45 2.60 28.51
CA GLU A 192 -3.42 4.06 28.56
C GLU A 192 -4.77 4.67 28.17
N LEU A 193 -5.44 4.11 27.15
CA LEU A 193 -6.79 4.52 26.77
C LEU A 193 -7.79 4.32 27.93
N GLN A 194 -7.78 3.16 28.59
CA GLN A 194 -8.64 2.93 29.76
C GLN A 194 -8.33 3.88 30.91
N ARG A 195 -7.04 4.19 31.14
CA ARG A 195 -6.63 5.17 32.15
C ARG A 195 -7.21 6.55 31.84
N LEU A 196 -7.12 7.00 30.59
CA LEU A 196 -7.66 8.30 30.15
C LEU A 196 -9.20 8.34 30.24
N ARG A 197 -9.89 7.26 29.87
CA ARG A 197 -11.35 7.16 30.01
C ARG A 197 -11.84 7.23 31.46
N GLY A 198 -11.00 6.84 32.42
CA GLY A 198 -11.30 6.95 33.84
C GLY A 198 -11.14 8.35 34.43
N LEU A 199 -10.55 9.30 33.70
CA LEU A 199 -10.37 10.68 34.15
C LEU A 199 -11.68 11.48 34.01
N PRO A 200 -11.83 12.60 34.75
CA PRO A 200 -12.93 13.55 34.51
C PRO A 200 -12.96 14.05 33.06
N GLU A 201 -14.15 14.29 32.52
CA GLU A 201 -14.32 14.74 31.12
C GLU A 201 -13.50 16.00 30.79
N GLU A 202 -13.31 16.89 31.75
CA GLU A 202 -12.47 18.08 31.58
C GLU A 202 -11.01 17.74 31.30
N GLU A 203 -10.45 16.77 32.03
CA GLU A 203 -9.08 16.29 31.83
C GLU A 203 -8.95 15.52 30.51
N GLN A 204 -9.97 14.73 30.14
CA GLN A 204 -10.04 14.07 28.83
C GLN A 204 -9.98 15.10 27.70
N ALA A 205 -10.84 16.13 27.77
CA ALA A 205 -10.88 17.20 26.80
C ALA A 205 -9.59 18.02 26.78
N ALA A 206 -8.94 18.22 27.94
CA ALA A 206 -7.63 18.87 28.02
C ALA A 206 -6.54 18.03 27.33
N TRP A 207 -6.55 16.71 27.54
CA TRP A 207 -5.62 15.79 26.88
C TRP A 207 -5.79 15.81 25.35
N ILE A 208 -7.03 15.77 24.86
CA ILE A 208 -7.33 15.82 23.42
C ILE A 208 -6.84 17.15 22.83
N ARG A 209 -7.13 18.28 23.48
CA ARG A 209 -6.67 19.61 23.06
C ARG A 209 -5.15 19.75 23.07
N ALA A 210 -4.45 19.01 23.93
CA ALA A 210 -3.00 19.00 24.00
C ALA A 210 -2.35 18.18 22.87
N GLN A 211 -3.10 17.32 22.18
CA GLN A 211 -2.55 16.53 21.08
C GLN A 211 -2.28 17.43 19.86
N SER A 212 -1.09 17.29 19.28
CA SER A 212 -0.80 17.90 17.98
C SER A 212 -1.36 17.01 16.88
N CYS A 213 -2.27 17.57 16.08
CA CYS A 213 -2.86 16.92 14.92
C CYS A 213 -2.52 17.77 13.70
N ARG A 214 -1.80 17.19 12.74
CA ARG A 214 -1.34 17.88 11.54
C ARG A 214 -2.01 17.34 10.29
N LYS A 215 -2.05 18.14 9.25
CA LYS A 215 -2.39 17.75 7.88
C LYS A 215 -1.11 17.67 7.05
N PRO A 216 -1.09 16.92 5.93
CA PRO A 216 0.06 16.92 5.04
C PRO A 216 0.48 18.33 4.60
N ALA A 217 -0.48 19.23 4.38
CA ALA A 217 -0.25 20.62 4.00
C ALA A 217 0.52 21.44 5.06
N ASP A 218 0.50 21.02 6.33
CA ASP A 218 1.25 21.69 7.40
C ASP A 218 2.74 21.28 7.41
N LEU A 219 3.07 20.19 6.72
CA LEU A 219 4.40 19.57 6.75
C LEU A 219 5.15 19.69 5.43
N PHE A 220 4.42 19.80 4.33
CA PHE A 220 4.94 19.79 2.97
C PHE A 220 4.39 20.96 2.17
N ASP A 221 5.27 21.61 1.40
CA ASP A 221 4.83 22.37 0.25
C ASP A 221 4.24 21.37 -0.75
N LEU A 222 2.93 21.45 -1.01
CA LEU A 222 2.24 20.45 -1.83
C LEU A 222 2.69 20.46 -3.30
N ALA A 223 3.15 21.60 -3.82
CA ALA A 223 3.64 21.69 -5.19
C ALA A 223 5.02 21.01 -5.29
N GLN A 224 5.92 21.32 -4.36
CA GLN A 224 7.22 20.66 -4.31
C GLN A 224 7.09 19.17 -3.97
N PHE A 225 6.17 18.80 -3.09
CA PHE A 225 5.90 17.41 -2.75
C PHE A 225 5.49 16.61 -3.99
N LYS A 226 4.57 17.13 -4.80
CA LYS A 226 4.18 16.47 -6.06
C LYS A 226 5.36 16.28 -6.99
N LYS A 227 6.19 17.32 -7.15
CA LYS A 227 7.40 17.26 -7.96
C LYS A 227 8.40 16.22 -7.43
N ASP A 228 8.60 16.15 -6.12
CA ASP A 228 9.46 15.15 -5.49
C ASP A 228 8.94 13.73 -5.77
N ILE A 229 7.63 13.51 -5.70
CA ILE A 229 7.03 12.21 -6.04
C ILE A 229 7.25 11.90 -7.52
N GLU A 230 7.01 12.83 -8.43
CA GLU A 230 7.23 12.65 -9.87
C GLU A 230 8.71 12.35 -10.19
N GLU A 231 9.66 12.98 -9.50
CA GLU A 231 11.09 12.70 -9.63
C GLU A 231 11.43 11.29 -9.15
N LEU A 232 10.84 10.86 -8.03
CA LEU A 232 11.02 9.50 -7.51
C LEU A 232 10.39 8.45 -8.42
N THR A 233 9.18 8.67 -8.93
CA THR A 233 8.45 7.68 -9.75
C THR A 233 8.91 7.68 -11.19
N GLY A 234 9.39 8.80 -11.72
CA GLY A 234 9.51 8.99 -13.17
C GLY A 234 8.13 9.01 -13.85
N PRO A 235 8.07 8.93 -15.19
CA PRO A 235 6.80 8.81 -15.90
C PRO A 235 6.08 7.55 -15.42
N ILE A 236 4.91 7.72 -14.81
CA ILE A 236 4.05 6.61 -14.42
C ILE A 236 3.49 6.03 -15.73
N PRO A 237 3.74 4.75 -16.05
CA PRO A 237 3.13 4.11 -17.21
C PRO A 237 1.62 4.29 -17.14
N SER A 238 1.04 4.76 -18.24
CA SER A 238 -0.34 5.21 -18.38
C SER A 238 -1.35 4.33 -17.63
N LEU A 239 -1.86 4.86 -16.51
CA LEU A 239 -3.12 4.46 -15.90
C LEU A 239 -4.18 5.48 -16.31
N PHE A 240 -4.53 5.53 -17.60
CA PHE A 240 -5.80 6.01 -18.14
C PHE A 240 -6.02 5.41 -19.52
#